data_AF-A0A9P7KBZ6-F1
#
_entry.id   AF-A0A9P7KBZ6-F1
#
_cell.length_a   1.000
_cell.length_b   1.000
_cell.length_c   1.000
_cell.angle_alpha   90.00
_cell.angle_beta   90.00
_cell.angle_gamma   90.00
#
_symmetry.space_group_name_H-M   'P 1'
#
loop_
_entity.id
_entity.type
_entity.pdbx_description
1 polymer ?
#
loop_
_entity_poly.entity_id
_entity_poly.type
_entity_poly.pdbx_seq_one_letter_code
_entity_poly.pdbx_strand_id
1 'polypeptide(L)'
;MLALSSRCVVRRPSPSSILVLTAHARFLSTPTPTPRPSSSSSPPPNAHRTKPKLDLRPAPIKPHTVSATHVPTKPTVPLPHPSATAAPPSLKSVKEVAKRDIEDAEAHGILAPPPPGANWFKRTLHKALELLTKPIQKFYYRGVKLIFVRRKEINLILARVKAGGAPLTRFENRLIRTQKSDINKVVPFLFIALILEEVIPLIAIYAPFMLPSTCILPSQRDRIDEKRTEKAIAYAAEYRHIYTQLKHAESPKGHIPLDALKTTGSSTAVCAVLRLPTAGFDALRIRRIRNHLQFLARDDQLILQDSLLERLSPRGLEEALQERGL
;
A
#
# COMPACT_ATOMS: atom_id res chain seq x y z
N MET A 1 50.82 14.11 -58.60
CA MET A 1 51.72 14.97 -57.80
C MET A 1 51.49 14.65 -56.33
N LEU A 2 52.55 14.14 -55.69
CA LEU A 2 52.89 14.10 -54.26
C LEU A 2 51.83 13.75 -53.19
N ALA A 3 52.17 12.67 -52.48
CA ALA A 3 51.62 12.21 -51.22
C ALA A 3 51.91 13.17 -50.05
N LEU A 4 51.16 13.02 -48.95
CA LEU A 4 51.75 12.77 -47.63
C LEU A 4 50.72 12.27 -46.61
N SER A 5 51.11 11.16 -46.01
CA SER A 5 50.53 10.45 -44.87
C SER A 5 50.82 11.18 -43.56
N SER A 6 49.89 11.11 -42.60
CA SER A 6 50.25 10.98 -41.19
C SER A 6 49.22 10.17 -40.42
N ARG A 7 49.73 9.07 -39.87
CA ARG A 7 49.13 8.16 -38.89
C ARG A 7 48.84 8.92 -37.60
N CYS A 8 47.79 8.54 -36.85
CA CYS A 8 47.97 8.08 -35.46
C CYS A 8 46.69 7.54 -34.79
N VAL A 9 46.89 6.43 -34.07
CA VAL A 9 46.12 5.82 -32.97
C VAL A 9 44.77 5.13 -33.28
N VAL A 10 44.90 3.87 -33.69
CA VAL A 10 43.93 2.81 -33.39
C VAL A 10 44.01 2.52 -31.88
N ARG A 11 42.94 2.82 -31.14
CA ARG A 11 42.78 2.37 -29.74
C ARG A 11 41.80 1.18 -29.73
N ARG A 12 42.33 -0.02 -29.52
CA ARG A 12 41.54 -1.20 -29.15
C ARG A 12 41.08 -1.06 -27.70
N PRO A 13 39.80 -1.31 -27.36
CA PRO A 13 39.44 -1.86 -26.07
C PRO A 13 39.45 -3.39 -26.11
N SER A 14 40.09 -3.97 -25.11
CA SER A 14 40.14 -5.40 -24.78
C SER A 14 38.79 -5.90 -24.21
N PRO A 15 38.59 -7.22 -24.08
CA PRO A 15 37.27 -7.83 -23.96
C PRO A 15 36.82 -7.87 -22.50
N SER A 16 35.79 -7.12 -22.18
CA SER A 16 35.08 -7.23 -20.90
C SER A 16 33.66 -7.68 -21.19
N SER A 17 33.46 -8.99 -21.06
CA SER A 17 32.21 -9.71 -20.82
C SER A 17 30.92 -8.93 -21.05
N ILE A 18 30.37 -9.05 -22.27
CA ILE A 18 28.96 -8.75 -22.54
C ILE A 18 28.14 -9.84 -21.85
N LEU A 19 27.77 -9.60 -20.60
CA LEU A 19 26.63 -10.27 -20.00
C LEU A 19 25.39 -9.73 -20.72
N VAL A 20 24.95 -10.50 -21.72
CA VAL A 20 23.62 -10.37 -22.31
C VAL A 20 22.63 -10.59 -21.18
N LEU A 21 22.19 -9.51 -20.53
CA LEU A 21 21.04 -9.55 -19.65
C LEU A 21 19.83 -9.75 -20.56
N THR A 22 19.49 -11.01 -20.80
CA THR A 22 18.22 -11.40 -21.39
C THR A 22 17.12 -10.96 -20.43
N ALA A 23 16.66 -9.71 -20.61
CA ALA A 23 15.44 -9.20 -20.00
C ALA A 23 14.30 -10.10 -20.44
N HIS A 24 13.99 -11.10 -19.63
CA HIS A 24 12.79 -11.90 -19.78
C HIS A 24 11.61 -10.98 -19.47
N ALA A 25 11.05 -10.40 -20.54
CA ALA A 25 9.71 -9.86 -20.51
C ALA A 25 8.76 -10.93 -19.96
N ARG A 26 8.17 -10.67 -18.79
CA ARG A 26 7.01 -11.40 -18.26
C ARG A 26 5.92 -10.36 -18.02
N PHE A 27 4.99 -10.21 -18.96
CA PHE A 27 3.75 -10.96 -19.18
C PHE A 27 2.57 -10.17 -18.63
N LEU A 28 1.90 -9.53 -19.58
CA LEU A 28 0.64 -8.81 -19.46
C LEU A 28 -0.44 -9.71 -18.84
N SER A 29 -1.21 -9.15 -17.91
CA SER A 29 -2.39 -9.80 -17.37
C SER A 29 -3.48 -9.84 -18.44
N THR A 30 -3.75 -11.02 -19.00
CA THR A 30 -4.84 -11.22 -19.96
C THR A 30 -6.12 -11.63 -19.23
N PRO A 31 -7.28 -11.01 -19.50
CA PRO A 31 -8.55 -11.48 -18.98
C PRO A 31 -9.07 -12.68 -19.80
N THR A 32 -9.47 -13.76 -19.11
CA THR A 32 -10.15 -14.92 -19.72
C THR A 32 -11.63 -14.60 -20.00
N PRO A 33 -12.20 -14.92 -21.18
CA PRO A 33 -13.63 -14.74 -21.44
C PRO A 33 -14.47 -15.84 -20.76
N THR A 34 -15.59 -15.45 -20.15
CA THR A 34 -16.58 -16.36 -19.54
C THR A 34 -17.65 -16.76 -20.57
N PRO A 35 -18.05 -18.05 -20.68
CA PRO A 35 -19.18 -18.43 -21.54
C PRO A 35 -20.51 -18.06 -20.89
N ARG A 36 -21.43 -17.46 -21.67
CA ARG A 36 -22.85 -17.30 -21.31
C ARG A 36 -23.59 -18.63 -21.47
N PRO A 37 -24.47 -19.02 -20.55
CA PRO A 37 -25.57 -19.92 -20.87
C PRO A 37 -26.82 -19.14 -21.29
N SER A 38 -27.43 -19.62 -22.37
CA SER A 38 -28.70 -19.21 -22.94
C SER A 38 -29.91 -19.75 -22.16
N SER A 39 -31.03 -19.09 -22.41
CA SER A 39 -32.36 -19.16 -21.82
C SER A 39 -33.17 -20.45 -22.05
N SER A 40 -34.03 -20.82 -21.09
CA SER A 40 -35.43 -21.24 -21.33
C SER A 40 -36.32 -21.09 -20.07
N SER A 41 -37.57 -20.71 -20.31
CA SER A 41 -38.73 -20.42 -19.42
C SER A 41 -39.27 -21.69 -18.71
N SER A 42 -40.17 -21.76 -17.71
CA SER A 42 -41.21 -20.91 -17.05
C SER A 42 -41.73 -21.67 -15.78
N PRO A 43 -42.62 -21.10 -14.91
CA PRO A 43 -42.71 -21.40 -13.45
C PRO A 43 -43.90 -22.29 -13.00
N PRO A 44 -43.99 -22.65 -11.70
CA PRO A 44 -45.28 -22.60 -10.98
C PRO A 44 -45.12 -22.16 -9.48
N PRO A 45 -46.14 -22.22 -8.59
CA PRO A 45 -46.83 -21.05 -8.06
C PRO A 45 -46.63 -20.82 -6.54
N ASN A 46 -47.09 -19.65 -6.11
CA ASN A 46 -47.03 -19.10 -4.76
C ASN A 46 -48.08 -19.76 -3.82
N ALA A 47 -47.70 -20.12 -2.59
CA ALA A 47 -48.66 -20.40 -1.51
C ALA A 47 -48.06 -20.05 -0.13
N HIS A 48 -48.75 -19.13 0.55
CA HIS A 48 -48.52 -18.72 1.93
C HIS A 48 -48.73 -19.88 2.92
N ARG A 49 -47.92 -19.95 3.98
CA ARG A 49 -48.40 -20.27 5.34
C ARG A 49 -47.40 -19.89 6.44
N THR A 50 -47.98 -19.60 7.58
CA THR A 50 -47.54 -18.75 8.69
C THR A 50 -46.72 -19.47 9.76
N LYS A 51 -45.97 -18.67 10.53
CA LYS A 51 -45.16 -19.05 11.71
C LYS A 51 -46.00 -19.63 12.85
N PRO A 52 -45.45 -20.53 13.67
CA PRO A 52 -45.78 -20.62 15.09
C PRO A 52 -44.66 -20.04 15.98
N LYS A 53 -45.07 -19.44 17.10
CA LYS A 53 -44.26 -18.92 18.21
C LYS A 53 -44.64 -19.70 19.49
N LEU A 54 -43.74 -19.63 20.50
CA LEU A 54 -43.86 -20.09 21.90
C LEU A 54 -43.67 -21.61 22.11
N ASP A 55 -42.97 -22.14 23.12
CA ASP A 55 -42.37 -21.49 24.30
C ASP A 55 -41.33 -22.37 25.05
N LEU A 56 -40.46 -21.65 25.77
CA LEU A 56 -39.86 -21.92 27.10
C LEU A 56 -38.98 -23.16 27.38
N ARG A 57 -37.80 -22.83 27.91
CA ARG A 57 -36.80 -23.70 28.57
C ARG A 57 -37.37 -24.37 29.83
N PRO A 58 -36.76 -25.47 30.32
CA PRO A 58 -35.68 -25.31 31.32
C PRO A 58 -34.50 -26.29 31.12
N ALA A 59 -33.28 -25.81 31.38
CA ALA A 59 -32.14 -26.66 31.75
C ALA A 59 -32.17 -26.85 33.29
N PRO A 60 -31.18 -27.47 33.97
CA PRO A 60 -30.04 -28.33 33.55
C PRO A 60 -29.81 -29.57 34.47
N ILE A 61 -29.32 -30.71 33.96
CA ILE A 61 -28.71 -31.77 34.81
C ILE A 61 -27.49 -32.42 34.12
N LYS A 62 -26.35 -32.45 34.84
CA LYS A 62 -25.08 -33.19 34.60
C LYS A 62 -25.27 -34.68 34.98
N PRO A 63 -24.48 -35.68 34.51
CA PRO A 63 -23.09 -35.80 34.99
C PRO A 63 -22.07 -36.72 34.21
N HIS A 64 -20.84 -36.74 34.78
CA HIS A 64 -19.73 -37.73 34.78
C HIS A 64 -18.85 -38.07 33.56
N THR A 65 -17.63 -37.50 33.61
CA THR A 65 -16.28 -38.13 33.63
C THR A 65 -16.06 -39.50 32.97
N VAL A 66 -15.24 -39.52 31.91
CA VAL A 66 -14.26 -40.60 31.66
C VAL A 66 -12.99 -40.01 31.05
N SER A 67 -11.85 -40.37 31.64
CA SER A 67 -10.49 -40.00 31.27
C SER A 67 -10.07 -40.60 29.92
N ALA A 68 -9.39 -39.80 29.08
CA ALA A 68 -8.55 -40.31 28.00
C ALA A 68 -7.30 -39.42 27.84
N THR A 69 -6.20 -39.97 28.33
CA THR A 69 -4.81 -39.91 27.89
C THR A 69 -4.33 -38.75 27.01
N HIS A 70 -3.35 -38.07 27.60
CA HIS A 70 -2.46 -37.03 27.12
C HIS A 70 -1.68 -37.42 25.84
N VAL A 71 -1.84 -36.67 24.75
CA VAL A 71 -0.83 -36.54 23.69
C VAL A 71 -0.57 -35.04 23.50
N PRO A 72 0.58 -34.49 23.92
CA PRO A 72 0.88 -33.09 23.68
C PRO A 72 1.37 -32.95 22.23
N THR A 73 0.44 -32.58 21.33
CA THR A 73 0.81 -31.99 20.04
C THR A 73 1.55 -30.69 20.30
N LYS A 74 2.87 -30.70 20.04
CA LYS A 74 3.74 -29.53 20.04
C LYS A 74 3.08 -28.39 19.24
N PRO A 75 3.07 -27.14 19.75
CA PRO A 75 2.71 -26.00 18.94
C PRO A 75 3.69 -25.86 17.78
N THR A 76 3.13 -25.76 16.57
CA THR A 76 3.86 -25.38 15.36
C THR A 76 4.56 -24.06 15.62
N VAL A 77 5.89 -24.07 15.57
CA VAL A 77 6.73 -22.88 15.64
C VAL A 77 6.29 -21.94 14.50
N PRO A 78 5.82 -20.71 14.79
CA PRO A 78 5.64 -19.72 13.75
C PRO A 78 6.98 -19.51 13.07
N LEU A 79 7.03 -19.60 11.73
CA LEU A 79 8.20 -19.18 10.97
C LEU A 79 8.64 -17.80 11.48
N PRO A 80 9.95 -17.58 11.71
CA PRO A 80 10.43 -16.25 12.08
C PRO A 80 9.92 -15.29 11.01
N HIS A 81 9.12 -14.33 11.44
CA HIS A 81 9.03 -13.10 10.68
C HIS A 81 10.39 -12.42 10.84
N PRO A 82 10.92 -11.75 9.81
CA PRO A 82 11.82 -10.65 10.06
C PRO A 82 10.98 -9.58 10.76
N SER A 83 10.82 -9.75 12.07
CA SER A 83 10.95 -8.63 12.95
C SER A 83 12.32 -8.08 12.60
N ALA A 84 12.32 -7.03 11.79
CA ALA A 84 13.32 -6.02 11.98
C ALA A 84 13.21 -5.66 13.46
N THR A 85 14.04 -6.28 14.28
CA THR A 85 14.41 -5.76 15.59
C THR A 85 15.25 -4.53 15.31
N ALA A 86 14.64 -3.53 14.65
CA ALA A 86 15.03 -2.17 14.86
C ALA A 86 14.71 -1.95 16.34
N ALA A 87 15.75 -1.86 17.16
CA ALA A 87 15.60 -1.34 18.51
C ALA A 87 14.67 -0.12 18.43
N PRO A 88 13.72 0.04 19.37
CA PRO A 88 12.85 1.22 19.37
C PRO A 88 13.76 2.44 19.22
N PRO A 89 13.54 3.29 18.20
CA PRO A 89 14.47 4.37 17.90
C PRO A 89 14.62 5.20 19.17
N SER A 90 15.87 5.47 19.55
CA SER A 90 16.14 6.21 20.78
C SER A 90 15.41 7.55 20.73
N LEU A 91 14.91 8.03 21.87
CA LEU A 91 14.21 9.31 21.94
C LEU A 91 15.02 10.48 21.32
N LYS A 92 16.36 10.36 21.29
CA LYS A 92 17.26 11.33 20.62
C LYS A 92 17.12 11.26 19.10
N SER A 93 17.22 10.07 18.51
CA SER A 93 17.02 9.86 17.06
C SER A 93 15.63 10.32 16.61
N VAL A 94 14.60 10.06 17.42
CA VAL A 94 13.22 10.49 17.14
C VAL A 94 13.11 12.01 17.12
N LYS A 95 13.71 12.69 18.10
CA LYS A 95 13.72 14.16 18.14
C LYS A 95 14.47 14.77 16.96
N GLU A 96 15.56 14.16 16.52
CA GLU A 96 16.33 14.63 15.35
C GLU A 96 15.55 14.45 14.04
N VAL A 97 14.90 13.31 13.85
CA VAL A 97 14.02 13.03 12.71
C VAL A 97 12.85 14.02 12.67
N ALA A 98 12.23 14.28 13.82
CA ALA A 98 11.15 15.27 13.93
C ALA A 98 11.63 16.69 13.60
N LYS A 99 12.82 17.09 14.05
CA LYS A 99 13.42 18.40 13.72
C LYS A 99 13.66 18.55 12.21
N ARG A 100 14.24 17.55 11.56
CA ARG A 100 14.45 17.58 10.10
C ARG A 100 13.12 17.66 9.35
N ASP A 101 12.09 16.96 9.80
CA ASP A 101 10.77 17.01 9.16
C ASP A 101 10.12 18.39 9.29
N ILE A 102 10.37 19.07 10.41
CA ILE A 102 9.92 20.45 10.63
C ILE A 102 10.70 21.40 9.72
N GLU A 103 12.02 21.28 9.65
CA GLU A 103 12.89 22.10 8.78
C GLU A 103 12.54 21.91 7.30
N ASP A 104 12.32 20.68 6.83
CA ASP A 104 11.87 20.39 5.47
C ASP A 104 10.48 21.00 5.20
N ALA A 105 9.56 20.90 6.16
CA ALA A 105 8.23 21.46 6.02
C ALA A 105 8.23 23.00 6.02
N GLU A 106 9.14 23.63 6.76
CA GLU A 106 9.40 25.07 6.69
C GLU A 106 9.98 25.46 5.34
N ALA A 107 10.97 24.70 4.82
CA ALA A 107 11.54 24.92 3.49
C ALA A 107 10.50 24.78 2.37
N HIS A 108 9.52 23.89 2.54
CA HIS A 108 8.39 23.72 1.63
C HIS A 108 7.24 24.72 1.86
N GLY A 109 7.39 25.68 2.79
CA GLY A 109 6.36 26.69 3.10
C GLY A 109 5.09 26.12 3.72
N ILE A 110 5.16 24.89 4.24
CA ILE A 110 4.06 24.18 4.91
C ILE A 110 3.96 24.64 6.37
N LEU A 111 5.11 24.89 7.01
CA LEU A 111 5.24 25.45 8.36
C LEU A 111 5.82 26.87 8.31
N ALA A 112 5.47 27.72 9.28
CA ALA A 112 5.98 29.08 9.37
C ALA A 112 7.25 29.12 10.25
N PRO A 113 8.31 29.86 9.85
CA PRO A 113 9.55 29.91 10.63
C PRO A 113 9.37 30.63 11.97
N PRO A 114 10.13 30.25 13.01
CA PRO A 114 10.05 30.88 14.32
C PRO A 114 10.56 32.34 14.30
N PRO A 115 9.97 33.25 15.11
CA PRO A 115 10.28 34.67 15.08
C PRO A 115 11.61 34.97 15.80
N PRO A 116 12.52 35.77 15.20
CA PRO A 116 13.82 36.08 15.79
C PRO A 116 13.69 37.08 16.96
N GLY A 117 14.24 36.72 18.12
CA GLY A 117 14.63 37.69 19.16
C GLY A 117 13.55 38.20 20.13
N ALA A 118 12.73 37.34 20.74
CA ALA A 118 11.80 37.74 21.81
C ALA A 118 12.28 37.29 23.19
N ASN A 119 12.13 38.15 24.21
CA ASN A 119 12.55 37.85 25.57
C ASN A 119 11.46 37.10 26.38
N TRP A 120 11.91 36.04 27.02
CA TRP A 120 12.15 34.89 26.16
C TRP A 120 11.25 33.73 26.53
N PHE A 121 11.36 33.18 27.73
CA PHE A 121 10.92 31.80 27.93
C PHE A 121 9.41 31.57 27.76
N LYS A 122 8.51 32.21 28.51
CA LYS A 122 7.06 31.89 28.45
C LYS A 122 6.33 32.52 27.26
N ARG A 123 6.70 33.73 26.84
CA ARG A 123 6.12 34.39 25.66
C ARG A 123 6.61 33.77 24.36
N THR A 124 7.85 33.28 24.29
CA THR A 124 8.28 32.41 23.18
C THR A 124 7.74 31.01 23.34
N LEU A 125 7.59 30.42 24.54
CA LEU A 125 6.96 29.09 24.65
C LEU A 125 5.53 29.15 24.14
N HIS A 126 4.75 30.15 24.53
CA HIS A 126 3.36 30.30 24.09
C HIS A 126 3.28 30.71 22.63
N LYS A 127 4.11 31.66 22.16
CA LYS A 127 4.16 32.00 20.73
C LYS A 127 4.76 30.88 19.88
N ALA A 128 5.65 30.03 20.40
CA ALA A 128 6.25 28.91 19.68
C ALA A 128 5.32 27.71 19.70
N LEU A 129 4.65 27.37 20.81
CA LEU A 129 3.52 26.44 20.79
C LEU A 129 2.45 26.97 19.83
N GLU A 130 2.10 28.25 19.88
CA GLU A 130 1.06 28.80 19.03
C GLU A 130 1.50 28.87 17.56
N LEU A 131 2.75 29.25 17.25
CA LEU A 131 3.29 29.31 15.89
C LEU A 131 3.73 27.95 15.36
N LEU A 132 3.87 26.91 16.18
CA LEU A 132 4.21 25.56 15.74
C LEU A 132 2.94 24.71 15.67
N THR A 133 2.04 24.83 16.66
CA THR A 133 0.73 24.18 16.66
C THR A 133 -0.22 24.77 15.61
N LYS A 134 -0.28 26.10 15.40
CA LYS A 134 -1.17 26.68 14.37
C LYS A 134 -0.85 26.28 12.93
N PRO A 135 0.40 26.30 12.43
CA PRO A 135 0.67 25.87 11.05
C PRO A 135 0.48 24.38 10.89
N ILE A 136 0.81 23.57 11.90
CA ILE A 136 0.55 22.12 11.90
C ILE A 136 -0.96 21.85 11.85
N GLN A 137 -1.75 22.52 12.70
CA GLN A 137 -3.21 22.46 12.65
C GLN A 137 -3.76 22.94 11.30
N LYS A 138 -3.24 24.03 10.74
CA LYS A 138 -3.61 24.52 9.41
C LYS A 138 -3.28 23.49 8.32
N PHE A 139 -2.13 22.82 8.40
CA PHE A 139 -1.74 21.77 7.45
C PHE A 139 -2.74 20.61 7.49
N TYR A 140 -3.04 20.07 8.68
CA TYR A 140 -3.99 18.96 8.82
C TYR A 140 -5.42 19.37 8.45
N TYR A 141 -5.86 20.58 8.83
CA TYR A 141 -7.14 21.12 8.41
C TYR A 141 -7.24 21.27 6.90
N ARG A 142 -6.20 21.82 6.24
CA ARG A 142 -6.12 21.91 4.78
C ARG A 142 -6.12 20.54 4.13
N GLY A 143 -5.38 19.58 4.68
CA GLY A 143 -5.35 18.20 4.20
C GLY A 143 -6.72 17.54 4.24
N VAL A 144 -7.43 17.64 5.38
CA VAL A 144 -8.81 17.15 5.52
C VAL A 144 -9.75 17.88 4.56
N LYS A 145 -9.67 19.22 4.47
CA LYS A 145 -10.49 20.02 3.54
C LYS A 145 -10.27 19.59 2.09
N LEU A 146 -9.03 19.30 1.68
CA LEU A 146 -8.69 18.87 0.33
C LEU A 146 -9.37 17.54 -0.04
N ILE A 147 -9.51 16.61 0.91
CA ILE A 147 -10.28 15.37 0.71
C ILE A 147 -11.74 15.70 0.37
N PHE A 148 -12.37 16.63 1.08
CA PHE A 148 -13.75 17.02 0.78
C PHE A 148 -13.90 17.77 -0.56
N VAL A 149 -12.92 18.58 -0.95
CA VAL A 149 -12.91 19.27 -2.25
C VAL A 149 -12.83 18.26 -3.40
N ARG A 150 -11.89 17.30 -3.33
CA ARG A 150 -11.72 16.23 -4.35
C ARG A 150 -12.98 15.40 -4.57
N ARG A 151 -13.89 15.31 -3.59
CA ARG A 151 -15.16 14.60 -3.73
C ARG A 151 -16.05 15.18 -4.84
N LYS A 152 -16.04 16.51 -5.02
CA LYS A 152 -16.83 17.17 -6.07
C LYS A 152 -16.29 16.81 -7.46
N GLU A 153 -14.98 16.90 -7.64
CA GLU A 153 -14.30 16.52 -8.88
C GLU A 153 -14.56 15.05 -9.25
N ILE A 154 -14.45 14.14 -8.27
CA ILE A 154 -14.75 12.72 -8.48
C ILE A 154 -16.21 12.50 -8.89
N ASN A 155 -17.16 13.23 -8.29
CA ASN A 155 -18.56 13.11 -8.69
C ASN A 155 -18.79 13.57 -10.14
N LEU A 156 -18.09 14.60 -10.60
CA LEU A 156 -18.16 15.05 -11.99
C LEU A 156 -17.56 14.01 -12.95
N ILE A 157 -16.42 13.41 -12.60
CA ILE A 157 -15.79 12.33 -13.37
C ILE A 157 -16.75 11.14 -13.47
N LEU A 158 -17.34 10.72 -12.35
CA LEU A 158 -18.28 9.61 -12.32
C LEU A 158 -19.57 9.92 -13.10
N ALA A 159 -20.06 11.16 -13.02
CA ALA A 159 -21.22 11.60 -13.80
C ALA A 159 -20.93 11.57 -15.31
N ARG A 160 -19.75 12.04 -15.74
CA ARG A 160 -19.29 11.99 -17.13
C ARG A 160 -19.28 10.55 -17.65
N VAL A 161 -18.67 9.64 -16.91
CA VAL A 161 -18.56 8.22 -17.30
C VAL A 161 -19.93 7.55 -17.32
N LYS A 162 -20.79 7.83 -16.31
CA LYS A 162 -22.16 7.30 -16.25
C LYS A 162 -23.03 7.80 -17.40
N ALA A 163 -22.82 9.03 -17.87
CA ALA A 163 -23.52 9.61 -19.01
C ALA A 163 -23.02 9.05 -20.36
N GLY A 164 -22.09 8.09 -20.38
CA GLY A 164 -21.52 7.53 -21.60
C GLY A 164 -20.45 8.41 -22.25
N GLY A 165 -19.91 9.39 -21.52
CA GLY A 165 -18.79 10.20 -21.98
C GLY A 165 -17.45 9.44 -21.98
N ALA A 166 -16.35 10.18 -22.13
CA ALA A 166 -15.02 9.59 -22.20
C ALA A 166 -14.73 8.65 -21.00
N PRO A 167 -14.10 7.48 -21.25
CA PRO A 167 -13.75 6.51 -20.21
C PRO A 167 -12.82 7.11 -19.15
N LEU A 168 -12.68 6.42 -18.02
CA LEU A 168 -11.75 6.84 -16.97
C LEU A 168 -10.32 6.83 -17.48
N THR A 169 -9.58 7.89 -17.21
CA THR A 169 -8.12 7.91 -17.41
C THR A 169 -7.41 7.22 -16.25
N ARG A 170 -6.13 6.87 -16.44
CA ARG A 170 -5.29 6.31 -15.35
C ARG A 170 -5.29 7.19 -14.11
N PHE A 171 -5.13 8.50 -14.28
CA PHE A 171 -5.09 9.47 -13.18
C PHE A 171 -6.41 9.49 -12.40
N GLU A 172 -7.55 9.54 -13.10
CA GLU A 172 -8.86 9.56 -12.47
C GLU A 172 -9.16 8.28 -11.68
N ASN A 173 -8.81 7.12 -12.24
CA ASN A 173 -8.96 5.84 -11.53
C ASN A 173 -8.12 5.80 -10.24
N ARG A 174 -6.87 6.30 -10.30
CA ARG A 174 -6.00 6.41 -9.11
C ARG A 174 -6.56 7.41 -8.10
N LEU A 175 -7.05 8.57 -8.56
CA LEU A 175 -7.68 9.58 -7.72
C LEU A 175 -8.87 9.00 -6.93
N ILE A 176 -9.78 8.30 -7.61
CA ILE A 176 -10.95 7.65 -6.99
C ILE A 176 -10.52 6.62 -5.93
N ARG A 177 -9.52 5.79 -6.26
CA ARG A 177 -9.02 4.76 -5.34
C ARG A 177 -8.36 5.37 -4.10
N THR A 178 -7.47 6.35 -4.29
CA THR A 178 -6.81 7.07 -3.19
C THR A 178 -7.82 7.77 -2.32
N GLN A 179 -8.82 8.43 -2.91
CA GLN A 179 -9.89 9.09 -2.18
C GLN A 179 -10.66 8.11 -1.29
N LYS A 180 -11.01 6.93 -1.79
CA LYS A 180 -11.69 5.90 -0.98
C LYS A 180 -10.85 5.47 0.23
N SER A 181 -9.55 5.29 0.02
CA SER A 181 -8.59 4.97 1.09
C SER A 181 -8.50 6.10 2.11
N ASP A 182 -8.37 7.34 1.65
CA ASP A 182 -8.28 8.53 2.49
C ASP A 182 -9.53 8.71 3.34
N ILE A 183 -10.74 8.61 2.76
CA ILE A 183 -12.01 8.73 3.49
C ILE A 183 -12.11 7.71 4.62
N ASN A 184 -11.69 6.46 4.37
CA ASN A 184 -11.69 5.42 5.40
C ASN A 184 -10.74 5.74 6.57
N LYS A 185 -9.70 6.55 6.34
CA LYS A 185 -8.75 7.00 7.36
C LYS A 185 -9.16 8.31 8.03
N VAL A 186 -9.93 9.17 7.35
CA VAL A 186 -10.36 10.47 7.89
C VAL A 186 -11.21 10.28 9.14
N VAL A 187 -12.13 9.31 9.16
CA VAL A 187 -13.01 9.07 10.32
C VAL A 187 -12.19 8.76 11.59
N PRO A 188 -11.31 7.73 11.61
CA PRO A 188 -10.48 7.47 12.78
C PRO A 188 -9.49 8.61 13.06
N PHE A 189 -8.98 9.29 12.03
CA PHE A 189 -8.07 10.43 12.19
C PHE A 189 -8.73 11.59 12.94
N LEU A 190 -9.96 11.99 12.57
CA LEU A 190 -10.68 13.07 13.23
C LEU A 190 -11.04 12.74 14.68
N PHE A 191 -11.40 11.48 14.95
CA PHE A 191 -11.67 11.01 16.30
C PHE A 191 -10.41 11.12 17.19
N ILE A 192 -9.26 10.68 16.68
CA ILE A 192 -7.99 10.78 17.40
C ILE A 192 -7.57 12.25 17.55
N ALA A 193 -7.70 13.06 16.52
CA ALA A 193 -7.35 14.48 16.57
C ALA A 193 -8.18 15.28 17.58
N LEU A 194 -9.45 14.90 17.80
CA LEU A 194 -10.34 15.54 18.76
C LEU A 194 -10.05 15.16 20.21
N ILE A 195 -9.68 13.89 20.46
CA ILE A 195 -9.39 13.40 21.82
C ILE A 195 -7.95 13.72 22.23
N LEU A 196 -7.04 13.75 21.25
CA LEU A 196 -5.61 13.67 21.44
C LEU A 196 -4.92 14.76 20.61
N GLU A 197 -5.23 16.02 20.93
CA GLU A 197 -4.75 17.22 20.22
C GLU A 197 -3.20 17.30 20.20
N GLU A 198 -2.51 16.74 21.20
CA GLU A 198 -1.05 16.73 21.29
C GLU A 198 -0.36 15.51 20.67
N VAL A 199 -1.10 14.48 20.24
CA VAL A 199 -0.52 13.19 19.78
C VAL A 199 -0.34 13.12 18.26
N ILE A 200 -0.85 14.10 17.51
CA ILE A 200 -0.69 14.14 16.05
C ILE A 200 0.79 14.17 15.60
N PRO A 201 1.70 14.94 16.24
CA PRO A 201 3.14 14.88 15.93
C PRO A 201 3.75 13.49 16.14
N LEU A 202 3.26 12.74 17.13
CA LEU A 202 3.70 11.37 17.41
C LEU A 202 3.19 10.39 16.34
N ILE A 203 1.95 10.52 15.91
CA ILE A 203 1.34 9.64 14.89
C ILE A 203 2.03 9.79 13.53
N ALA A 204 2.42 11.01 13.15
CA ALA A 204 3.15 11.25 11.90
C ALA A 204 4.49 10.48 11.85
N ILE A 205 5.15 10.34 13.00
CA ILE A 205 6.44 9.64 13.11
C ILE A 205 6.24 8.12 13.19
N TYR A 206 5.32 7.66 14.04
CA TYR A 206 5.22 6.23 14.40
C TYR A 206 4.16 5.46 13.60
N ALA A 207 3.10 6.13 13.14
CA ALA A 207 1.95 5.48 12.51
C ALA A 207 1.40 6.26 11.29
N PRO A 208 2.24 6.60 10.29
CA PRO A 208 1.82 7.37 9.13
C PRO A 208 0.75 6.66 8.27
N PHE A 209 0.61 5.34 8.43
CA PHE A 209 -0.45 4.57 7.75
C PHE A 209 -1.87 4.98 8.21
N MET A 210 -2.01 5.53 9.41
CA MET A 210 -3.26 6.01 9.98
C MET A 210 -3.66 7.40 9.45
N LEU A 211 -2.72 8.12 8.84
CA LEU A 211 -2.99 9.44 8.27
C LEU A 211 -3.56 9.32 6.85
N PRO A 212 -4.52 10.18 6.48
CA PRO A 212 -4.88 10.38 5.08
C PRO A 212 -3.66 10.82 4.28
N SER A 213 -3.57 10.43 3.01
CA SER A 213 -2.39 10.73 2.18
C SER A 213 -2.12 12.22 2.01
N THR A 214 -3.16 13.06 2.11
CA THR A 214 -3.07 14.54 2.08
C THR A 214 -2.47 15.15 3.35
N CYS A 215 -2.30 14.35 4.40
CA CYS A 215 -1.78 14.75 5.70
C CYS A 215 -0.38 14.16 5.94
N ILE A 216 0.27 13.63 4.90
CA ILE A 216 1.63 13.09 4.96
C ILE A 216 2.56 14.11 4.30
N LEU A 217 3.67 14.46 4.97
CA LEU A 217 4.67 15.35 4.40
C LEU A 217 5.42 14.65 3.24
N PRO A 218 5.87 15.38 2.21
CA PRO A 218 6.66 14.80 1.12
C PRO A 218 7.88 14.03 1.60
N SER A 219 8.70 14.62 2.49
CA SER A 219 9.88 13.98 3.08
C SER A 219 9.55 12.71 3.88
N GLN A 220 8.40 12.69 4.56
CA GLN A 220 7.91 11.50 5.26
C GLN A 220 7.50 10.40 4.29
N ARG A 221 6.90 10.77 3.15
CA ARG A 221 6.49 9.81 2.12
C ARG A 221 7.68 9.07 1.54
N ASP A 222 8.74 9.80 1.20
CA ASP A 222 9.93 9.20 0.59
C ASP A 222 10.60 8.20 1.56
N ARG A 223 10.70 8.55 2.85
CA ARG A 223 11.21 7.62 3.89
C ARG A 223 10.31 6.40 4.10
N ILE A 224 8.99 6.56 4.00
CA ILE A 224 8.06 5.43 4.08
C ILE A 224 8.29 4.47 2.92
N ASP A 225 8.51 5.00 1.72
CA ASP A 225 8.72 4.20 0.52
C ASP A 225 10.11 3.55 0.49
N GLU A 226 11.14 4.22 1.00
CA GLU A 226 12.48 3.65 1.23
C GLU A 226 12.40 2.46 2.20
N LYS A 227 11.79 2.63 3.38
CA LYS A 227 11.61 1.54 4.35
C LYS A 227 10.81 0.36 3.80
N ARG A 228 9.82 0.63 2.93
CA ARG A 228 9.08 -0.44 2.24
C ARG A 228 9.97 -1.20 1.26
N THR A 229 10.85 -0.49 0.56
CA THR A 229 11.81 -1.07 -0.38
C THR A 229 12.82 -1.95 0.34
N GLU A 230 13.44 -1.44 1.41
CA GLU A 230 14.35 -2.21 2.27
C GLU A 230 13.68 -3.48 2.80
N LYS A 231 12.44 -3.35 3.29
CA LYS A 231 11.66 -4.49 3.77
C LYS A 231 11.39 -5.49 2.64
N ALA A 232 10.99 -5.03 1.45
CA ALA A 232 10.74 -5.92 0.32
C ALA A 232 12.01 -6.70 -0.08
N ILE A 233 13.17 -6.04 -0.11
CA ILE A 233 14.46 -6.66 -0.42
C ILE A 233 14.84 -7.71 0.65
N ALA A 234 14.72 -7.37 1.94
CA ALA A 234 15.01 -8.30 3.03
C ALA A 234 14.12 -9.56 2.97
N TYR A 235 12.81 -9.37 2.75
CA TYR A 235 11.87 -10.48 2.61
C TYR A 235 12.13 -11.29 1.32
N ALA A 236 12.57 -10.66 0.23
CA ALA A 236 12.92 -11.35 -1.01
C ALA A 236 14.10 -12.32 -0.79
N ALA A 237 15.10 -11.91 0.00
CA ALA A 237 16.23 -12.74 0.37
C ALA A 237 15.82 -13.88 1.32
N GLU A 238 15.08 -13.57 2.39
CA GLU A 238 14.72 -14.55 3.42
C GLU A 238 13.75 -15.63 2.90
N TYR A 239 12.71 -15.23 2.18
CA TYR A 239 11.68 -16.13 1.67
C TYR A 239 12.04 -16.77 0.32
N ARG A 240 13.33 -16.77 -0.07
CA ARG A 240 13.82 -17.37 -1.33
C ARG A 240 13.29 -18.79 -1.54
N HIS A 241 13.32 -19.61 -0.49
CA HIS A 241 12.82 -20.98 -0.52
C HIS A 241 11.30 -21.08 -0.78
N ILE A 242 10.51 -20.14 -0.25
CA ILE A 242 9.07 -20.07 -0.51
C ILE A 242 8.81 -19.69 -1.96
N TYR A 243 9.54 -18.72 -2.51
CA TYR A 243 9.39 -18.37 -3.93
C TYR A 243 9.76 -19.53 -4.87
N THR A 244 10.77 -20.34 -4.51
CA THR A 244 11.06 -21.56 -5.28
C THR A 244 9.89 -22.54 -5.23
N GLN A 245 9.29 -22.78 -4.06
CA GLN A 245 8.12 -23.65 -3.94
C GLN A 245 6.92 -23.12 -4.75
N LEU A 246 6.64 -21.83 -4.66
CA LEU A 246 5.57 -21.19 -5.44
C LEU A 246 5.80 -21.28 -6.96
N LYS A 247 7.07 -21.19 -7.39
CA LYS A 247 7.44 -21.40 -8.79
C LYS A 247 7.24 -22.85 -9.24
N HIS A 248 7.44 -23.82 -8.36
CA HIS A 248 7.12 -25.23 -8.66
C HIS A 248 5.61 -25.50 -8.71
N ALA A 249 4.80 -24.73 -7.97
CA ALA A 249 3.35 -24.80 -7.99
C ALA A 249 2.69 -24.06 -9.18
N GLU A 250 3.50 -23.60 -10.14
CA GLU A 250 3.06 -22.87 -11.32
C GLU A 250 2.20 -23.75 -12.24
N SER A 251 0.98 -23.30 -12.55
CA SER A 251 0.04 -24.00 -13.42
C SER A 251 -1.04 -23.05 -13.95
N PRO A 252 -1.08 -22.72 -15.27
CA PRO A 252 -0.07 -22.98 -16.31
C PRO A 252 1.22 -22.16 -16.09
N LYS A 253 2.23 -22.36 -16.95
CA LYS A 253 3.47 -21.56 -16.92
C LYS A 253 3.14 -20.05 -16.87
N GLY A 254 3.83 -19.32 -16.00
CA GLY A 254 3.59 -17.92 -15.66
C GLY A 254 2.52 -17.68 -14.59
N HIS A 255 1.75 -18.68 -14.16
CA HIS A 255 0.57 -18.49 -13.33
C HIS A 255 0.63 -19.30 -12.03
N ILE A 256 0.45 -18.61 -10.91
CA ILE A 256 0.39 -19.23 -9.59
C ILE A 256 -1.08 -19.25 -9.15
N PRO A 257 -1.70 -20.42 -8.94
CA PRO A 257 -3.07 -20.49 -8.45
C PRO A 257 -3.15 -19.90 -7.04
N LEU A 258 -4.26 -19.23 -6.72
CA LEU A 258 -4.44 -18.62 -5.39
C LEU A 258 -4.39 -19.64 -4.24
N ASP A 259 -4.69 -20.90 -4.52
CA ASP A 259 -4.59 -21.99 -3.54
C ASP A 259 -3.15 -22.29 -3.15
N ALA A 260 -2.16 -22.06 -4.03
CA ALA A 260 -0.75 -22.19 -3.67
C ALA A 260 -0.32 -21.16 -2.61
N LEU A 261 -1.04 -20.05 -2.49
CA LEU A 261 -0.78 -19.03 -1.45
C LEU A 261 -1.28 -19.44 -0.06
N LYS A 262 -2.07 -20.51 0.06
CA LYS A 262 -2.53 -21.05 1.35
C LYS A 262 -1.43 -21.82 2.08
N THR A 263 -0.36 -22.20 1.38
CA THR A 263 0.82 -22.80 1.99
C THR A 263 1.45 -21.83 2.99
N THR A 264 1.84 -22.34 4.15
CA THR A 264 2.40 -21.56 5.26
C THR A 264 3.50 -20.60 4.78
N GLY A 265 3.37 -19.31 5.11
CA GLY A 265 4.34 -18.28 4.76
C GLY A 265 4.23 -17.73 3.33
N SER A 266 3.56 -18.41 2.40
CA SER A 266 3.45 -17.99 0.99
C SER A 266 2.74 -16.65 0.82
N SER A 267 1.58 -16.48 1.47
CA SER A 267 0.86 -15.20 1.44
C SER A 267 1.63 -14.07 2.12
N THR A 268 2.51 -14.36 3.09
CA THR A 268 3.38 -13.34 3.71
C THR A 268 4.46 -12.89 2.74
N ALA A 269 5.15 -13.86 2.13
CA ALA A 269 6.23 -13.62 1.17
C ALA A 269 5.72 -12.78 -0.02
N VAL A 270 4.61 -13.19 -0.63
CA VAL A 270 4.00 -12.47 -1.76
C VAL A 270 3.53 -11.07 -1.36
N CYS A 271 2.92 -10.89 -0.18
CA CYS A 271 2.59 -9.55 0.31
C CYS A 271 3.84 -8.67 0.41
N ALA A 272 4.96 -9.20 0.88
CA ALA A 272 6.17 -8.42 1.12
C ALA A 272 6.82 -7.92 -0.16
N VAL A 273 6.96 -8.78 -1.18
CA VAL A 273 7.50 -8.38 -2.50
C VAL A 273 6.60 -7.36 -3.19
N LEU A 274 5.28 -7.51 -3.05
CA LEU A 274 4.30 -6.53 -3.56
C LEU A 274 4.15 -5.28 -2.66
N ARG A 275 5.02 -5.11 -1.65
CA ARG A 275 5.02 -3.99 -0.70
C ARG A 275 3.68 -3.79 0.03
N LEU A 276 2.91 -4.85 0.18
CA LEU A 276 1.63 -4.88 0.89
C LEU A 276 1.84 -5.12 2.40
N PRO A 277 0.90 -4.69 3.25
CA PRO A 277 0.95 -5.02 4.67
C PRO A 277 0.98 -6.54 4.91
N THR A 278 1.99 -7.01 5.63
CA THR A 278 2.18 -8.43 5.99
C THR A 278 1.39 -8.85 7.24
N ALA A 279 0.82 -7.90 7.97
CA ALA A 279 0.08 -8.16 9.21
C ALA A 279 -1.27 -8.89 8.99
N GLY A 280 -1.66 -9.72 9.96
CA GLY A 280 -2.93 -10.46 9.95
C GLY A 280 -2.80 -11.89 9.41
N PHE A 281 -3.91 -12.62 9.42
CA PHE A 281 -3.99 -14.03 9.00
C PHE A 281 -4.01 -14.21 7.48
N ASP A 282 -3.73 -15.43 7.01
CA ASP A 282 -3.49 -15.75 5.60
C ASP A 282 -4.64 -15.33 4.68
N ALA A 283 -5.89 -15.58 5.06
CA ALA A 283 -7.04 -15.20 4.24
C ALA A 283 -7.18 -13.67 4.04
N LEU A 284 -6.78 -12.84 5.02
CA LEU A 284 -6.72 -11.38 4.81
C LEU A 284 -5.58 -11.01 3.85
N ARG A 285 -4.41 -11.64 4.00
CA ARG A 285 -3.27 -11.41 3.09
C ARG A 285 -3.62 -11.79 1.66
N ILE A 286 -4.21 -12.97 1.44
CA ILE A 286 -4.67 -13.43 0.12
C ILE A 286 -5.72 -12.47 -0.45
N ARG A 287 -6.67 -11.99 0.37
CA ARG A 287 -7.65 -10.97 -0.08
C ARG A 287 -6.96 -9.68 -0.53
N ARG A 288 -5.95 -9.21 0.20
CA ARG A 288 -5.18 -8.01 -0.19
C ARG A 288 -4.43 -8.23 -1.50
N ILE A 289 -3.73 -9.36 -1.64
CA ILE A 289 -3.02 -9.73 -2.87
C ILE A 289 -4.00 -9.72 -4.05
N ARG A 290 -5.15 -10.41 -3.93
CA ARG A 290 -6.17 -10.44 -4.98
C ARG A 290 -6.64 -9.03 -5.36
N ASN A 291 -6.98 -8.19 -4.38
CA ASN A 291 -7.43 -6.82 -4.63
C ASN A 291 -6.35 -5.98 -5.30
N HIS A 292 -5.08 -6.19 -4.94
CA HIS A 292 -3.93 -5.50 -5.53
C HIS A 292 -3.69 -5.92 -6.98
N LEU A 293 -3.70 -7.23 -7.26
CA LEU A 293 -3.56 -7.75 -8.63
C LEU A 293 -4.71 -7.29 -9.54
N GLN A 294 -5.95 -7.25 -9.03
CA GLN A 294 -7.09 -6.68 -9.76
C GLN A 294 -6.92 -5.18 -10.04
N PHE A 295 -6.29 -4.45 -9.12
CA PHE A 295 -5.94 -3.06 -9.35
C PHE A 295 -4.88 -2.93 -10.44
N LEU A 296 -3.80 -3.74 -10.38
CA LEU A 296 -2.74 -3.72 -11.38
C LEU A 296 -3.28 -4.03 -12.78
N ALA A 297 -4.13 -5.05 -12.91
CA ALA A 297 -4.75 -5.41 -14.19
C ALA A 297 -5.56 -4.24 -14.79
N ARG A 298 -6.29 -3.48 -13.96
CA ARG A 298 -6.99 -2.26 -14.43
C ARG A 298 -6.04 -1.12 -14.75
N ASP A 299 -4.98 -0.92 -13.95
CA ASP A 299 -3.98 0.13 -14.20
C ASP A 299 -3.20 -0.15 -15.49
N ASP A 300 -2.84 -1.42 -15.77
CA ASP A 300 -2.20 -1.86 -17.01
C ASP A 300 -3.09 -1.55 -18.24
N GLN A 301 -4.38 -1.84 -18.15
CA GLN A 301 -5.34 -1.50 -19.22
C GLN A 301 -5.37 0.00 -19.50
N LEU A 302 -5.37 0.83 -18.45
CA LEU A 302 -5.38 2.29 -18.59
C LEU A 302 -4.05 2.84 -19.12
N ILE A 303 -2.92 2.25 -18.72
CA ILE A 303 -1.60 2.60 -19.27
C ILE A 303 -1.55 2.35 -20.79
N LEU A 304 -2.10 1.22 -21.23
CA LEU A 304 -2.17 0.87 -22.65
C LEU A 304 -3.13 1.77 -23.42
N GLN A 305 -4.31 2.06 -22.84
CA GLN A 305 -5.34 2.88 -23.46
C GLN A 305 -4.88 4.33 -23.67
N ASP A 306 -4.22 4.92 -22.67
CA ASP A 306 -3.82 6.32 -22.72
C ASP A 306 -2.49 6.52 -23.49
N SER A 307 -1.92 5.45 -24.09
CA SER A 307 -0.57 5.42 -24.72
C SER A 307 0.52 6.03 -23.83
N LEU A 308 0.38 5.84 -22.51
CA LEU A 308 1.11 6.62 -21.52
C LEU A 308 2.53 6.12 -21.26
N LEU A 309 2.95 4.99 -21.83
CA LEU A 309 4.30 4.44 -21.61
C LEU A 309 5.40 5.47 -21.95
N GLU A 310 5.19 6.29 -22.97
CA GLU A 310 6.14 7.36 -23.37
C GLU A 310 5.93 8.69 -22.62
N ARG A 311 4.80 8.85 -21.95
CA ARG A 311 4.37 10.10 -21.28
C ARG A 311 4.39 10.00 -19.76
N LEU A 312 4.72 8.84 -19.19
CA LEU A 312 4.85 8.68 -17.75
C LEU A 312 6.03 9.53 -17.27
N SER A 313 5.77 10.36 -16.24
CA SER A 313 6.87 11.01 -15.54
C SER A 313 7.80 9.95 -14.94
N PRO A 314 9.11 10.25 -14.76
CA PRO A 314 10.07 9.31 -14.17
C PRO A 314 9.57 8.72 -12.85
N ARG A 315 8.99 9.58 -11.98
CA ARG A 315 8.36 9.17 -10.73
C ARG A 315 7.15 8.24 -10.95
N GLY A 316 6.31 8.55 -11.94
CA GLY A 316 5.13 7.73 -12.24
C GLY A 316 5.47 6.35 -12.80
N LEU A 317 6.62 6.23 -13.47
CA LEU A 317 7.19 4.95 -13.92
C LEU A 317 7.77 4.17 -12.75
N GLU A 318 8.55 4.82 -11.90
CA GLU A 318 9.09 4.20 -10.69
C GLU A 318 7.96 3.66 -9.79
N GLU A 319 6.95 4.46 -9.49
CA GLU A 319 5.78 4.02 -8.69
C GLU A 319 5.08 2.81 -9.35
N ALA A 320 4.97 2.80 -10.69
CA ALA A 320 4.36 1.69 -11.41
C ALA A 320 5.19 0.38 -11.29
N LEU A 321 6.50 0.47 -11.44
CA LEU A 321 7.41 -0.67 -11.30
C LEU A 321 7.37 -1.22 -9.87
N GLN A 322 7.47 -0.33 -8.88
CA GLN A 322 7.43 -0.70 -7.48
C GLN A 322 6.11 -1.39 -7.07
N GLU A 323 4.96 -0.92 -7.56
CA GLU A 323 3.66 -1.56 -7.31
C GLU A 323 3.56 -2.97 -7.91
N ARG A 324 4.34 -3.25 -8.96
CA ARG A 324 4.44 -4.57 -9.61
C ARG A 324 5.52 -5.45 -8.97
N GLY A 325 6.23 -4.95 -7.96
CA GLY A 325 7.29 -5.65 -7.24
C GLY A 325 8.61 -5.72 -8.03
N LEU A 326 8.83 -4.76 -8.93
CA LEU A 326 10.04 -4.63 -9.75
C LEU A 326 11.03 -3.61 -9.15
#